data_AF-A9KK37-F1
#
_entry.id   AF-A9KK37-F1
#
_cell.length_a   1.000
_cell.length_b   1.000
_cell.length_c   1.000
_cell.angle_alpha   90.00
_cell.angle_beta   90.00
_cell.angle_gamma   90.00
#
_symmetry.space_group_name_H-M   'P 1'
#
loop_
_entity.id
_entity.type
_entity.pdbx_description
1 polymer ?
#
loop_
_entity_poly.entity_id
_entity_poly.type
_entity_poly.pdbx_seq_one_letter_code
_entity_poly.pdbx_strand_id
1 'polypeptide(L)'
;MLLLRTYDNEKRRIESWLGDLVTFGTSKKGKQITISLDSGQLPANPLYKAYKSKSFTDNDICLHFFILDILKEQPGLSVEEITDGICHRYGKIFDTQTVRLKLREYVSEGILLQTKHGKMLRYSLTEDYPDTFCSDMKELIDAITFFSEAAPFGVVGSYLLDHMNIKNDIFLYKHHFIVHTLEDNILLALLDAIDGRCLIELLNFGKSKQETIIQGIPMKVYISTQTGRRYILMYLPNMKRFQAFRLDNIKSVKSLSIYEEYDYYKEKFDKNSPFLLGCVFWIYRSN
;
A
#
# COMPACT_ATOMS: atom_id res chain seq x y z
N MET A 1 -4.30 26.33 19.23
CA MET A 1 -4.94 25.22 19.97
C MET A 1 -5.22 23.97 19.11
N LEU A 2 -5.42 24.10 17.79
CA LEU A 2 -5.64 22.95 16.87
C LEU A 2 -4.39 22.09 16.61
N LEU A 3 -3.19 22.68 16.49
CA LEU A 3 -1.94 21.95 16.23
C LEU A 3 -1.52 20.97 17.34
N LEU A 4 -1.87 21.25 18.60
CA LEU A 4 -1.55 20.37 19.73
C LEU A 4 -2.39 19.07 19.70
N ARG A 5 -3.66 19.16 19.28
CA ARG A 5 -4.56 17.99 19.20
C ARG A 5 -4.19 17.07 18.04
N THR A 6 -3.84 17.62 16.88
CA THR A 6 -3.41 16.81 15.72
C THR A 6 -2.09 16.08 16.01
N TYR A 7 -1.14 16.74 16.69
CA TYR A 7 0.13 16.12 17.08
C TYR A 7 -0.06 15.00 18.11
N ASP A 8 -0.95 15.19 19.09
CA ASP A 8 -1.24 14.16 20.10
C ASP A 8 -1.98 12.96 19.47
N ASN A 9 -2.82 13.18 18.44
CA ASN A 9 -3.46 12.11 17.69
C ASN A 9 -2.45 11.29 16.86
N GLU A 10 -1.52 11.94 16.17
CA GLU A 10 -0.44 11.25 15.44
C GLU A 10 0.50 10.49 16.39
N LYS A 11 0.81 11.07 17.55
CA LYS A 11 1.54 10.38 18.62
C LYS A 11 0.82 9.12 19.07
N ARG A 12 -0.47 9.21 19.39
CA ARG A 12 -1.31 8.07 19.80
C ARG A 12 -1.44 7.02 18.70
N ARG A 13 -1.47 7.42 17.43
CA ARG A 13 -1.45 6.48 16.29
C ARG A 13 -0.14 5.71 16.21
N ILE A 14 0.98 6.41 16.30
CA ILE A 14 2.32 5.81 16.30
C ILE A 14 2.48 4.86 17.50
N GLU A 15 2.03 5.28 18.69
CA GLU A 15 1.98 4.43 19.89
C GLU A 15 1.07 3.22 19.71
N SER A 16 -0.07 3.35 19.04
CA SER A 16 -0.97 2.21 18.76
C SER A 16 -0.33 1.15 17.85
N TRP A 17 0.47 1.57 16.88
CA TRP A 17 1.15 0.64 15.97
C TRP A 17 2.38 -0.01 16.60
N LEU A 18 3.25 0.80 17.20
CA LEU A 18 4.58 0.39 17.65
C LEU A 18 4.63 0.06 19.15
N GLY A 19 3.61 0.43 19.93
CA GLY A 19 3.52 0.13 21.35
C GLY A 19 4.77 0.55 22.14
N ASP A 20 5.30 -0.40 22.91
CA ASP A 20 6.47 -0.23 23.77
C ASP A 20 7.80 -0.01 22.99
N LEU A 21 7.77 -0.10 21.65
CA LEU A 21 8.96 0.07 20.80
C LEU A 21 9.30 1.55 20.50
N VAL A 22 8.52 2.50 21.02
CA VAL A 22 8.72 3.95 20.77
C VAL A 22 9.12 4.66 22.04
N THR A 23 10.17 5.48 21.96
CA THR A 23 10.56 6.39 23.04
C THR A 23 10.41 7.84 22.61
N PHE A 24 9.73 8.63 23.43
CA PHE A 24 9.48 10.05 23.13
C PHE A 24 10.48 10.91 23.88
N GLY A 25 11.39 11.56 23.12
CA GLY A 25 12.37 12.50 23.65
C GLY A 25 11.93 13.96 23.48
N THR A 26 12.32 14.81 24.42
CA THR A 26 12.25 16.27 24.23
C THR A 26 13.65 16.85 24.20
N SER A 27 13.98 17.58 23.13
CA SER A 27 15.30 18.22 22.95
C SER A 27 15.15 19.75 22.94
N LYS A 28 16.25 20.48 23.17
CA LYS A 28 16.28 21.96 23.15
C LYS A 28 15.84 22.58 21.81
N LYS A 29 15.80 21.79 20.72
CA LYS A 29 15.30 22.19 19.39
C LYS A 29 13.84 21.79 19.11
N GLY A 30 13.14 21.22 20.09
CA GLY A 30 11.75 20.74 19.98
C GLY A 30 11.58 19.28 20.42
N LYS A 31 10.33 18.79 20.40
CA LYS A 31 10.02 17.37 20.68
C LYS A 31 10.48 16.50 19.50
N GLN A 32 11.32 15.50 19.76
CA GLN A 32 11.86 14.58 18.75
C GLN A 32 11.38 13.17 19.07
N ILE A 33 10.71 12.53 18.11
CA ILE A 33 10.27 11.14 18.24
C ILE A 33 11.45 10.27 17.82
N THR A 34 11.88 9.37 18.71
CA THR A 34 12.94 8.41 18.40
C THR A 34 12.38 7.01 18.55
N ILE A 35 12.42 6.26 17.46
CA ILE A 35 12.05 4.85 17.48
C ILE A 35 13.34 4.09 17.73
N SER A 36 13.41 3.38 18.86
CA SER A 36 14.53 2.51 19.21
C SER A 36 14.03 1.08 19.16
N LEU A 37 14.44 0.35 18.14
CA LEU A 37 13.90 -0.96 17.80
C LEU A 37 15.04 -1.96 17.68
N ASP A 38 14.99 -3.02 18.47
CA ASP A 38 15.85 -4.18 18.28
C ASP A 38 15.19 -5.10 17.25
N SER A 39 15.61 -4.98 15.98
CA SER A 39 15.04 -5.80 14.90
C SER A 39 15.26 -7.29 15.11
N GLY A 40 16.25 -7.67 15.94
CA GLY A 40 16.54 -9.06 16.27
C GLY A 40 15.59 -9.69 17.29
N GLN A 41 14.57 -8.97 17.77
CA GLN A 41 13.55 -9.53 18.66
C GLN A 41 12.15 -9.50 18.06
N LEU A 42 12.02 -9.03 16.81
CA LEU A 42 10.73 -8.87 16.17
C LEU A 42 10.52 -9.96 15.13
N PRO A 43 9.52 -10.85 15.34
CA PRO A 43 9.19 -11.88 14.37
C PRO A 43 8.48 -11.31 13.13
N ALA A 44 7.85 -10.14 13.24
CA ALA A 44 7.17 -9.49 12.13
C ALA A 44 7.27 -7.98 12.23
N ASN A 45 7.20 -7.30 11.09
CA ASN A 45 7.24 -5.84 11.05
C ASN A 45 5.98 -5.22 11.70
N PRO A 46 6.11 -4.48 12.81
CA PRO A 46 4.96 -3.92 13.52
C PRO A 46 4.23 -2.82 12.71
N LEU A 47 4.88 -2.22 11.70
CA LEU A 47 4.29 -1.17 10.87
C LEU A 47 3.24 -1.70 9.89
N TYR A 48 3.09 -3.01 9.70
CA TYR A 48 1.94 -3.56 8.97
C TYR A 48 0.60 -3.18 9.62
N LYS A 49 0.59 -2.94 10.93
CA LYS A 49 -0.61 -2.42 11.62
C LYS A 49 -1.10 -1.08 11.06
N ALA A 50 -0.20 -0.25 10.51
CA ALA A 50 -0.61 1.01 9.88
C ALA A 50 -1.56 0.76 8.69
N TYR A 51 -1.27 -0.26 7.87
CA TYR A 51 -2.11 -0.68 6.75
C TYR A 51 -3.42 -1.33 7.21
N LYS A 52 -3.36 -2.10 8.30
CA LYS A 52 -4.53 -2.77 8.89
C LYS A 52 -5.47 -1.81 9.61
N SER A 53 -4.99 -0.63 10.01
CA SER A 53 -5.75 0.37 10.80
C SER A 53 -6.68 1.30 9.98
N LYS A 54 -7.30 0.78 8.92
CA LYS A 54 -8.26 1.56 8.11
C LYS A 54 -9.52 1.88 8.92
N SER A 55 -9.98 3.13 8.86
CA SER A 55 -11.24 3.55 9.47
C SER A 55 -12.40 3.21 8.53
N PHE A 56 -13.44 2.58 9.07
CA PHE A 56 -14.68 2.29 8.38
C PHE A 56 -15.83 3.04 9.03
N THR A 57 -16.87 3.36 8.26
CA THR A 57 -18.10 3.90 8.85
C THR A 57 -18.91 2.76 9.48
N ASP A 58 -19.76 3.07 10.45
CA ASP A 58 -20.66 2.07 11.06
C ASP A 58 -21.51 1.36 9.98
N ASN A 59 -21.92 2.10 8.95
CA ASN A 59 -22.69 1.56 7.83
C ASN A 59 -21.85 0.60 6.97
N ASP A 60 -20.59 0.91 6.69
CA ASP A 60 -19.70 0.02 5.93
C ASP A 60 -19.50 -1.31 6.66
N ILE A 61 -19.28 -1.25 7.98
CA ILE A 61 -19.12 -2.43 8.84
C ILE A 61 -20.42 -3.25 8.82
N CYS A 62 -21.57 -2.62 9.03
CA CYS A 62 -22.87 -3.30 9.00
C CYS A 62 -23.11 -3.98 7.64
N LEU A 63 -22.93 -3.24 6.54
CA LEU A 63 -23.15 -3.76 5.19
C LEU A 63 -22.21 -4.94 4.88
N HIS A 64 -20.95 -4.87 5.30
CA HIS A 64 -20.01 -5.96 5.13
C HIS A 64 -20.54 -7.26 5.74
N PHE A 65 -20.91 -7.22 7.03
CA PHE A 65 -21.39 -8.43 7.71
C PHE A 65 -22.74 -8.91 7.19
N PHE A 66 -23.68 -8.00 6.92
CA PHE A 66 -25.02 -8.41 6.46
C PHE A 66 -25.00 -9.02 5.06
N ILE A 67 -24.23 -8.45 4.13
CA ILE A 67 -24.12 -8.98 2.76
C ILE A 67 -23.49 -10.37 2.78
N LEU A 68 -22.37 -10.53 3.50
CA LEU A 68 -21.66 -11.81 3.55
C LEU A 68 -22.50 -12.90 4.23
N ASP A 69 -23.20 -12.57 5.32
CA ASP A 69 -24.09 -13.52 6.00
C ASP A 69 -25.23 -14.01 5.10
N ILE A 70 -25.92 -13.08 4.43
CA ILE A 70 -27.02 -13.43 3.51
C ILE A 70 -26.52 -14.32 2.37
N LEU A 71 -25.40 -13.95 1.74
CA LEU A 71 -24.85 -14.69 0.60
C LEU A 71 -24.23 -16.03 1.00
N LYS A 72 -23.81 -16.18 2.26
CA LYS A 72 -23.33 -17.46 2.81
C LYS A 72 -24.46 -18.48 2.92
N GLU A 73 -25.65 -18.06 3.30
CA GLU A 73 -26.81 -18.94 3.39
C GLU A 73 -27.51 -19.15 2.05
N GLN A 74 -27.59 -18.10 1.24
CA GLN A 74 -28.30 -18.11 -0.04
C GLN A 74 -27.41 -17.50 -1.14
N PRO A 75 -26.65 -18.33 -1.86
CA PRO A 75 -25.85 -17.85 -2.98
C PRO A 75 -26.73 -17.52 -4.20
N GLY A 76 -26.26 -16.58 -5.03
CA GLY A 76 -26.87 -16.28 -6.32
C GLY A 76 -28.06 -15.33 -6.25
N LEU A 77 -28.03 -14.36 -5.33
CA LEU A 77 -29.11 -13.37 -5.14
C LEU A 77 -28.89 -12.09 -5.96
N SER A 78 -29.99 -11.41 -6.30
CA SER A 78 -29.98 -10.08 -6.92
C SER A 78 -29.72 -8.97 -5.89
N VAL A 79 -29.46 -7.75 -6.38
CA VAL A 79 -29.28 -6.59 -5.48
C VAL A 79 -30.54 -6.34 -4.65
N GLU A 80 -31.71 -6.46 -5.28
CA GLU A 80 -33.02 -6.27 -4.65
C GLU A 80 -33.24 -7.34 -3.57
N GLU A 81 -33.00 -8.60 -3.89
CA GLU A 81 -33.14 -9.73 -2.95
C GLU A 81 -32.20 -9.58 -1.74
N ILE A 82 -30.95 -9.14 -1.96
CA ILE A 82 -30.00 -8.87 -0.87
C ILE A 82 -30.51 -7.71 -0.01
N THR A 83 -30.98 -6.61 -0.63
CA THR A 83 -31.46 -5.43 0.09
C THR A 83 -32.68 -5.77 0.96
N ASP A 84 -33.64 -6.50 0.40
CA ASP A 84 -34.83 -6.96 1.11
C ASP A 84 -34.47 -7.96 2.22
N GLY A 85 -33.51 -8.85 1.96
CA GLY A 85 -32.97 -9.77 2.96
C GLY A 85 -32.34 -9.05 4.16
N ILE A 86 -31.58 -7.98 3.92
CA ILE A 86 -31.01 -7.16 5.01
C ILE A 86 -32.13 -6.51 5.83
N CYS A 87 -33.12 -5.93 5.16
CA CYS A 87 -34.26 -5.30 5.81
C CYS A 87 -35.04 -6.30 6.68
N HIS A 88 -35.35 -7.46 6.14
CA HIS A 88 -36.15 -8.49 6.81
C HIS A 88 -35.42 -9.13 7.99
N ARG A 89 -34.14 -9.49 7.82
CA ARG A 89 -33.36 -10.22 8.83
C ARG A 89 -32.83 -9.32 9.94
N TYR A 90 -32.36 -8.12 9.58
CA TYR A 90 -31.64 -7.23 10.49
C TYR A 90 -32.41 -5.98 10.87
N GLY A 91 -33.61 -5.76 10.31
CA GLY A 91 -34.43 -4.58 10.59
C GLY A 91 -33.79 -3.26 10.12
N LYS A 92 -32.78 -3.34 9.24
CA LYS A 92 -31.99 -2.20 8.75
C LYS A 92 -32.35 -1.91 7.29
N ILE A 93 -32.80 -0.69 7.04
CA ILE A 93 -33.13 -0.24 5.69
C ILE A 93 -31.91 0.45 5.09
N PHE A 94 -31.41 -0.11 3.99
CA PHE A 94 -30.39 0.52 3.15
C PHE A 94 -30.99 0.87 1.80
N ASP A 95 -30.49 1.96 1.22
CA ASP A 95 -30.81 2.30 -0.16
C ASP A 95 -30.17 1.28 -1.12
N THR A 96 -30.94 0.82 -2.11
CA THR A 96 -30.51 -0.21 -3.08
C THR A 96 -29.27 0.22 -3.87
N GLN A 97 -29.09 1.51 -4.13
CA GLN A 97 -27.89 1.99 -4.82
C GLN A 97 -26.65 1.89 -3.92
N THR A 98 -26.79 2.10 -2.62
CA THR A 98 -25.70 1.90 -1.65
C THR A 98 -25.25 0.42 -1.62
N VAL A 99 -26.22 -0.50 -1.53
CA VAL A 99 -25.93 -1.95 -1.59
C VAL A 99 -25.29 -2.31 -2.93
N ARG A 100 -25.80 -1.79 -4.04
CA ARG A 100 -25.24 -2.02 -5.38
C ARG A 100 -23.80 -1.57 -5.52
N LEU A 101 -23.46 -0.39 -4.99
CA LEU A 101 -22.09 0.11 -5.00
C LEU A 101 -21.16 -0.81 -4.21
N LYS A 102 -21.62 -1.29 -3.04
CA LYS A 102 -20.84 -2.21 -2.21
C LYS A 102 -20.62 -3.57 -2.85
N LEU A 103 -21.64 -4.12 -3.50
CA LEU A 103 -21.51 -5.37 -4.26
C LEU A 103 -20.52 -5.24 -5.43
N ARG A 104 -20.53 -4.10 -6.14
CA ARG A 104 -19.55 -3.85 -7.21
C ARG A 104 -18.12 -3.73 -6.68
N GLU A 105 -17.94 -3.05 -5.55
CA GLU A 105 -16.64 -2.98 -4.85
C GLU A 105 -16.15 -4.40 -4.54
N TYR A 106 -16.97 -5.24 -3.93
CA TYR A 106 -16.58 -6.62 -3.58
C TYR A 106 -16.35 -7.53 -4.78
N VAL A 107 -17.05 -7.32 -5.89
CA VAL A 107 -16.74 -8.02 -7.16
C VAL A 107 -15.38 -7.57 -7.70
N SER A 108 -15.07 -6.28 -7.65
CA SER A 108 -13.76 -5.77 -8.09
C SER A 108 -12.61 -6.22 -7.20
N GLU A 109 -12.88 -6.45 -5.91
CA GLU A 109 -11.91 -6.98 -4.93
C GLU A 109 -11.82 -8.52 -4.96
N GLY A 110 -12.66 -9.21 -5.74
CA GLY A 110 -12.69 -10.68 -5.83
C GLY A 110 -13.36 -11.40 -4.67
N ILE A 111 -13.97 -10.68 -3.72
CA ILE A 111 -14.71 -11.25 -2.59
C ILE A 111 -16.02 -11.90 -3.07
N LEU A 112 -16.67 -11.30 -4.07
CA LEU A 112 -17.91 -11.79 -4.66
C LEU A 112 -17.73 -12.14 -6.14
N LEU A 113 -18.42 -13.20 -6.56
CA LEU A 113 -18.60 -13.54 -7.96
C LEU A 113 -19.89 -12.90 -8.50
N GLN A 114 -19.83 -12.44 -9.75
CA GLN A 114 -20.98 -11.88 -10.44
C GLN A 114 -21.34 -12.75 -11.65
N THR A 115 -22.57 -13.24 -11.68
CA THR A 115 -23.09 -14.04 -12.80
C THR A 115 -24.31 -13.36 -13.41
N LYS A 116 -24.42 -13.40 -14.74
CA LYS A 116 -25.57 -12.86 -15.46
C LYS A 116 -26.57 -13.97 -15.73
N HIS A 117 -27.75 -13.89 -15.12
CA HIS A 117 -28.84 -14.83 -15.36
C HIS A 117 -30.02 -14.10 -16.01
N GLY A 118 -30.11 -14.22 -17.34
CA GLY A 118 -31.07 -13.45 -18.15
C GLY A 118 -30.77 -11.95 -18.15
N LYS A 119 -31.71 -11.13 -17.65
CA LYS A 119 -31.54 -9.68 -17.50
C LYS A 119 -31.01 -9.25 -16.13
N MET A 120 -30.90 -10.16 -15.17
CA MET A 120 -30.53 -9.85 -13.79
C MET A 120 -29.10 -10.30 -13.48
N LEU A 121 -28.43 -9.53 -12.63
CA LEU A 121 -27.11 -9.86 -12.08
C LEU A 121 -27.32 -10.56 -10.75
N ARG A 122 -26.62 -11.68 -10.56
CA ARG A 122 -26.64 -12.48 -9.34
C ARG A 122 -25.25 -12.50 -8.73
N TYR A 123 -25.21 -12.45 -7.40
CA TYR A 123 -23.99 -12.39 -6.61
C TYR A 123 -23.87 -13.62 -5.72
N SER A 124 -22.66 -14.13 -5.56
CA SER A 124 -22.31 -15.22 -4.64
C SER A 124 -20.95 -14.96 -4.03
N LEU A 125 -20.65 -15.57 -2.89
CA LEU A 125 -19.30 -15.55 -2.32
C LEU A 125 -18.32 -16.25 -3.26
N THR A 126 -17.07 -15.81 -3.26
CA THR A 126 -15.97 -16.59 -3.85
C THR A 126 -15.65 -17.81 -2.97
N GLU A 127 -15.07 -18.83 -3.59
CA GLU A 127 -14.49 -20.01 -2.91
C GLU A 127 -12.95 -19.90 -2.77
N ASP A 128 -12.36 -18.84 -3.33
CA ASP A 128 -10.93 -18.58 -3.33
C ASP A 128 -10.48 -17.90 -2.03
N TYR A 129 -10.20 -18.69 -0.99
CA TYR A 129 -9.64 -18.19 0.28
C TYR A 129 -8.16 -18.58 0.41
N PRO A 130 -7.32 -17.79 1.10
CA PRO A 130 -5.93 -18.18 1.40
C PRO A 130 -5.80 -19.62 1.89
N ASP A 131 -6.68 -20.02 2.79
CA ASP A 131 -6.69 -21.34 3.39
C ASP A 131 -6.97 -22.46 2.37
N THR A 132 -7.68 -22.20 1.26
CA THR A 132 -8.02 -23.23 0.27
C THR A 132 -6.84 -23.59 -0.64
N PHE A 133 -5.85 -22.71 -0.81
CA PHE A 133 -4.68 -22.98 -1.66
C PHE A 133 -3.34 -23.00 -0.91
N CYS A 134 -3.25 -22.44 0.30
CA CYS A 134 -2.01 -22.44 1.10
C CYS A 134 -1.90 -23.59 2.10
N SER A 135 -3.02 -24.07 2.66
CA SER A 135 -2.99 -24.98 3.83
C SER A 135 -2.30 -26.31 3.57
N ASP A 136 -2.34 -26.80 2.33
CA ASP A 136 -1.76 -28.10 1.96
C ASP A 136 -0.26 -28.02 1.57
N MET A 137 0.31 -26.81 1.51
CA MET A 137 1.69 -26.58 1.03
C MET A 137 2.52 -25.82 2.07
N LYS A 138 3.20 -26.57 2.94
CA LYS A 138 4.08 -26.00 3.96
C LYS A 138 5.17 -25.10 3.35
N GLU A 139 5.75 -25.50 2.24
CA GLU A 139 6.80 -24.74 1.54
C GLU A 139 6.29 -23.37 1.07
N LEU A 140 5.01 -23.28 0.70
CA LEU A 140 4.39 -22.01 0.32
C LEU A 140 4.19 -21.13 1.56
N ILE A 141 3.79 -21.70 2.69
CA ILE A 141 3.69 -20.96 3.97
C ILE A 141 5.06 -20.44 4.39
N ASP A 142 6.11 -21.24 4.29
CA ASP A 142 7.49 -20.83 4.60
C ASP A 142 7.93 -19.70 3.67
N ALA A 143 7.61 -19.79 2.37
CA ALA A 143 7.90 -18.74 1.40
C ALA A 143 7.14 -17.44 1.70
N ILE A 144 5.84 -17.52 2.00
CA ILE A 144 5.02 -16.35 2.41
C ILE A 144 5.62 -15.72 3.66
N THR A 145 5.98 -16.53 4.65
CA THR A 145 6.60 -16.07 5.89
C THR A 145 7.92 -15.35 5.61
N PHE A 146 8.79 -15.93 4.77
CA PHE A 146 10.05 -15.29 4.42
C PHE A 146 9.88 -13.99 3.63
N PHE A 147 9.05 -14.01 2.58
CA PHE A 147 8.87 -12.85 1.71
C PHE A 147 8.02 -11.75 2.33
N SER A 148 7.19 -12.08 3.33
CA SER A 148 6.46 -11.08 4.11
C SER A 148 7.40 -10.07 4.76
N GLU A 149 8.64 -10.45 5.10
CA GLU A 149 9.61 -9.54 5.70
C GLU A 149 10.79 -9.22 4.75
N ALA A 150 11.15 -10.14 3.84
CA ALA A 150 12.32 -9.96 2.98
C ALA A 150 12.06 -9.09 1.74
N ALA A 151 10.81 -9.05 1.23
CA ALA A 151 10.48 -8.38 -0.03
C ALA A 151 9.73 -7.05 0.18
N PRO A 152 9.78 -6.13 -0.82
CA PRO A 152 8.82 -5.02 -0.90
C PRO A 152 7.38 -5.54 -0.90
N PHE A 153 6.43 -4.73 -0.40
CA PHE A 153 5.02 -5.13 -0.29
C PHE A 153 4.76 -6.33 0.61
N GLY A 154 5.66 -6.60 1.55
CA GLY A 154 5.55 -7.67 2.54
C GLY A 154 4.25 -7.66 3.35
N VAL A 155 3.56 -6.52 3.40
CA VAL A 155 2.22 -6.36 3.97
C VAL A 155 1.22 -7.37 3.40
N VAL A 156 1.33 -7.75 2.13
CA VAL A 156 0.46 -8.75 1.50
C VAL A 156 0.64 -10.11 2.18
N GLY A 157 1.89 -10.55 2.37
CA GLY A 157 2.19 -11.77 3.10
C GLY A 157 1.69 -11.70 4.55
N SER A 158 1.80 -10.54 5.19
CA SER A 158 1.24 -10.33 6.54
C SER A 158 -0.29 -10.48 6.59
N TYR A 159 -1.03 -10.05 5.57
CA TYR A 159 -2.48 -10.29 5.49
C TYR A 159 -2.82 -11.77 5.30
N LEU A 160 -2.06 -12.49 4.46
CA LEU A 160 -2.27 -13.93 4.23
C LEU A 160 -2.02 -14.74 5.50
N LEU A 161 -0.92 -14.46 6.21
CA LEU A 161 -0.60 -15.14 7.46
C LEU A 161 -1.63 -14.87 8.56
N ASP A 162 -2.09 -13.61 8.69
CA ASP A 162 -3.17 -13.25 9.62
C ASP A 162 -4.46 -14.04 9.32
N HIS A 163 -4.84 -14.15 8.04
CA HIS A 163 -6.03 -14.90 7.62
C HIS A 163 -5.94 -16.38 8.02
N MET A 164 -4.80 -17.00 7.76
CA MET A 164 -4.53 -18.39 8.14
C MET A 164 -4.25 -18.57 9.65
N ASN A 165 -4.22 -17.48 10.43
CA ASN A 165 -3.84 -17.47 11.85
C ASN A 165 -2.44 -18.08 12.10
N ILE A 166 -1.51 -17.86 11.17
CA ILE A 166 -0.12 -18.32 11.23
C ILE A 166 0.77 -17.16 11.70
N LYS A 167 1.72 -17.47 12.57
CA LYS A 167 2.73 -16.51 13.04
C LYS A 167 4.10 -16.94 12.56
N ASN A 168 4.96 -15.95 12.27
CA ASN A 168 6.36 -16.24 11.98
C ASN A 168 7.09 -16.68 13.26
N ASP A 169 7.51 -17.94 13.30
CA ASP A 169 8.36 -18.53 14.33
C ASP A 169 9.67 -19.11 13.76
N ILE A 170 9.89 -18.97 12.45
CA ILE A 170 11.01 -19.60 11.72
C ILE A 170 12.10 -18.58 11.40
N PHE A 171 11.73 -17.37 10.97
CA PHE A 171 12.66 -16.38 10.44
C PHE A 171 12.83 -15.19 11.37
N LEU A 172 14.09 -14.77 11.55
CA LEU A 172 14.46 -13.59 12.29
C LEU A 172 15.41 -12.73 11.47
N TYR A 173 15.12 -11.43 11.39
CA TYR A 173 15.84 -10.52 10.49
C TYR A 173 16.73 -9.55 11.26
N LYS A 174 18.04 -9.71 11.08
CA LYS A 174 19.02 -8.75 11.58
C LYS A 174 19.12 -7.56 10.62
N HIS A 175 19.05 -6.33 11.14
CA HIS A 175 19.13 -5.08 10.36
C HIS A 175 17.99 -4.88 9.35
N HIS A 176 16.76 -5.24 9.74
CA HIS A 176 15.60 -5.08 8.87
C HIS A 176 15.10 -3.62 8.81
N PHE A 177 14.96 -3.08 7.59
CA PHE A 177 14.47 -1.72 7.35
C PHE A 177 12.94 -1.66 7.35
N ILE A 178 12.32 -1.83 8.51
CA ILE A 178 10.85 -1.87 8.68
C ILE A 178 10.12 -0.64 8.13
N VAL A 179 10.79 0.51 8.11
CA VAL A 179 10.20 1.81 7.73
C VAL A 179 9.81 1.85 6.25
N HIS A 180 10.40 1.00 5.42
CA HIS A 180 10.03 0.86 4.01
C HIS A 180 8.55 0.54 3.80
N THR A 181 7.92 -0.13 4.77
CA THR A 181 6.48 -0.39 4.73
C THR A 181 5.68 0.90 4.64
N LEU A 182 6.12 2.00 5.27
CA LEU A 182 5.38 3.27 5.23
C LEU A 182 5.40 3.97 3.86
N GLU A 183 6.34 3.58 2.99
CA GLU A 183 6.47 4.12 1.63
C GLU A 183 5.99 3.14 0.55
N ASP A 184 5.48 1.95 0.92
CA ASP A 184 5.05 0.94 -0.05
C ASP A 184 3.85 1.43 -0.88
N ASN A 185 2.97 2.28 -0.35
CA ASN A 185 1.88 2.87 -1.14
C ASN A 185 2.40 3.82 -2.23
N ILE A 186 3.43 4.61 -1.93
CA ILE A 186 4.12 5.47 -2.90
C ILE A 186 4.85 4.61 -3.93
N LEU A 187 5.53 3.56 -3.48
CA LEU A 187 6.20 2.62 -4.35
C LEU A 187 5.22 2.00 -5.36
N LEU A 188 4.05 1.54 -4.91
CA LEU A 188 3.02 0.98 -5.79
C LEU A 188 2.59 2.00 -6.86
N ALA A 189 2.21 3.22 -6.45
CA ALA A 189 1.79 4.27 -7.38
C ALA A 189 2.87 4.64 -8.41
N LEU A 190 4.16 4.56 -8.02
CA LEU A 190 5.27 4.77 -8.93
C LEU A 190 5.43 3.60 -9.92
N LEU A 191 5.29 2.35 -9.46
CA LEU A 191 5.38 1.18 -10.34
C LEU A 191 4.25 1.18 -11.36
N ASP A 192 3.02 1.49 -10.94
CA ASP A 192 1.85 1.62 -11.84
C ASP A 192 2.08 2.71 -12.88
N ALA A 193 2.68 3.84 -12.49
CA ALA A 193 2.99 4.92 -13.42
C ALA A 193 4.12 4.58 -14.40
N ILE A 194 5.10 3.79 -13.98
CA ILE A 194 6.17 3.28 -14.85
C ILE A 194 5.58 2.31 -15.88
N ASP A 195 4.73 1.38 -15.43
CA ASP A 195 4.06 0.41 -16.30
C ASP A 195 3.11 1.10 -17.29
N GLY A 196 2.32 2.05 -16.80
CA GLY A 196 1.43 2.89 -17.62
C GLY A 196 2.14 3.93 -18.49
N ARG A 197 3.47 4.07 -18.39
CA ARG A 197 4.29 5.06 -19.13
C ARG A 197 3.79 6.49 -18.95
N CYS A 198 3.33 6.81 -17.75
CA CYS A 198 2.64 8.05 -17.45
C CYS A 198 3.61 9.15 -17.03
N LEU A 199 3.25 10.40 -17.38
CA LEU A 199 3.74 11.56 -16.65
C LEU A 199 3.13 11.55 -15.24
N ILE A 200 3.93 11.83 -14.22
CA ILE A 200 3.44 11.93 -12.85
C ILE A 200 3.66 13.32 -12.29
N GLU A 201 2.79 13.67 -11.34
CA GLU A 201 2.98 14.77 -10.42
C GLU A 201 3.30 14.22 -9.03
N LEU A 202 4.44 14.66 -8.49
CA LEU A 202 4.98 14.25 -7.21
C LEU A 202 4.94 15.44 -6.25
N LEU A 203 4.32 15.25 -5.09
CA LEU A 203 4.35 16.22 -3.99
C LEU A 203 5.47 15.85 -3.02
N ASN A 204 6.52 16.68 -2.95
CA ASN A 204 7.75 16.40 -2.22
C ASN A 204 7.90 17.31 -0.99
N PHE A 205 8.38 16.78 0.12
CA PHE A 205 8.80 17.58 1.27
C PHE A 205 10.28 17.97 1.15
N GLY A 206 10.53 19.26 0.95
CA GLY A 206 11.88 19.82 0.99
C GLY A 206 12.48 19.84 2.41
N LYS A 207 13.78 20.12 2.50
CA LYS A 207 14.52 20.25 3.78
C LYS A 207 13.92 21.30 4.75
N SER A 208 13.16 22.26 4.23
CA SER A 208 12.48 23.32 4.99
C SER A 208 11.02 23.02 5.32
N LYS A 209 10.53 21.79 5.08
CA LYS A 209 9.09 21.42 5.11
C LYS A 209 8.22 22.19 4.12
N GLN A 210 8.81 22.86 3.14
CA GLN A 210 8.07 23.40 2.01
C GLN A 210 7.68 22.27 1.07
N GLU A 211 6.39 22.23 0.74
CA GLU A 211 5.84 21.30 -0.24
C GLU A 211 6.19 21.81 -1.64
N THR A 212 6.86 20.97 -2.43
CA THR A 212 7.15 21.26 -3.83
C THR A 212 6.48 20.25 -4.74
N ILE A 213 5.83 20.77 -5.78
CA ILE A 213 5.21 19.95 -6.81
C ILE A 213 6.24 19.76 -7.93
N ILE A 214 6.48 18.51 -8.30
CA ILE A 214 7.46 18.12 -9.30
C ILE A 214 6.76 17.25 -10.32
N GLN A 215 6.77 17.68 -11.58
CA GLN A 215 6.28 16.88 -12.69
C GLN A 215 7.44 16.23 -13.43
N GLY A 216 7.29 14.94 -13.74
CA GLY A 216 8.30 14.21 -14.47
C GLY A 216 7.86 12.79 -14.78
N ILE A 217 8.75 12.07 -15.46
CA ILE A 217 8.49 10.72 -15.96
C ILE A 217 9.29 9.75 -15.09
N PRO A 218 8.65 8.84 -14.36
CA PRO A 218 9.35 7.86 -13.55
C PRO A 218 9.99 6.81 -14.46
N MET A 219 11.26 6.47 -14.19
CA MET A 219 12.04 5.55 -15.03
C MET A 219 12.30 4.23 -14.32
N LYS A 220 12.80 4.30 -13.08
CA LYS A 220 13.21 3.11 -12.31
C LYS A 220 13.40 3.44 -10.83
N VAL A 221 13.02 2.50 -9.97
CA VAL A 221 13.27 2.55 -8.53
C VAL A 221 14.61 1.89 -8.22
N TYR A 222 15.43 2.54 -7.40
CA TYR A 222 16.73 2.06 -6.92
C TYR A 222 16.71 1.93 -5.41
N ILE A 223 17.40 0.91 -4.92
CA ILE A 223 17.62 0.67 -3.49
C ILE A 223 19.12 0.83 -3.23
N SER A 224 19.48 1.73 -2.32
CA SER A 224 20.87 1.96 -1.94
C SER A 224 21.40 0.75 -1.17
N THR A 225 22.45 0.10 -1.69
CA THR A 225 23.11 -1.03 -1.01
C THR A 225 23.81 -0.62 0.29
N GLN A 226 24.18 0.66 0.43
CA GLN A 226 24.84 1.18 1.64
C GLN A 226 23.85 1.49 2.76
N THR A 227 22.65 1.96 2.43
CA THR A 227 21.74 2.56 3.42
C THR A 227 20.33 1.94 3.42
N GLY A 228 20.04 1.02 2.50
CA GLY A 228 18.70 0.46 2.29
C GLY A 228 17.70 1.42 1.65
N ARG A 229 17.98 2.73 1.65
CA ARG A 229 17.04 3.78 1.22
C ARG A 229 16.63 3.63 -0.24
N ARG A 230 15.34 3.83 -0.51
CA ARG A 230 14.74 3.75 -1.85
C ARG A 230 14.68 5.12 -2.52
N TYR A 231 14.90 5.12 -3.83
CA TYR A 231 14.88 6.30 -4.70
C TYR A 231 14.13 6.01 -5.98
N ILE A 232 13.36 6.98 -6.47
CA ILE A 232 12.85 6.98 -7.84
C ILE A 232 13.75 7.87 -8.71
N LEU A 233 14.25 7.31 -9.81
CA LEU A 233 14.87 8.09 -10.88
C LEU A 233 13.79 8.55 -11.84
N MET A 234 13.73 9.86 -12.07
CA MET A 234 12.77 10.49 -12.96
C MET A 234 13.48 11.35 -14.00
N TYR A 235 12.93 11.39 -15.21
CA TYR A 235 13.26 12.44 -16.17
C TYR A 235 12.38 13.66 -15.90
N LEU A 236 12.99 14.85 -15.84
CA LEU A 236 12.28 16.11 -15.67
C LEU A 236 12.29 16.87 -17.01
N PRO A 237 11.17 16.90 -17.77
CA PRO A 237 11.12 17.59 -19.07
C PRO A 237 11.53 19.06 -18.98
N ASN A 238 11.07 19.76 -17.93
CA ASN A 238 11.35 21.18 -17.70
C ASN A 238 12.85 21.46 -17.49
N MET A 239 13.59 20.51 -16.93
CA MET A 239 15.03 20.65 -16.66
C MET A 239 15.90 19.90 -17.66
N LYS A 240 15.30 19.12 -18.56
CA LYS A 240 15.96 18.25 -19.54
C LYS A 240 17.04 17.35 -18.93
N ARG A 241 16.79 16.82 -17.72
CA ARG A 241 17.75 15.96 -17.00
C ARG A 241 17.06 14.90 -16.17
N PHE A 242 17.80 13.85 -15.84
CA PHE A 242 17.40 12.87 -14.85
C PHE A 242 17.72 13.34 -13.43
N GLN A 243 16.82 13.07 -12.49
CA GLN A 243 17.01 13.36 -11.07
C GLN A 243 16.45 12.23 -10.20
N ALA A 244 17.15 11.96 -9.10
CA ALA A 244 16.71 11.03 -8.07
C ALA A 244 15.89 11.74 -6.99
N PHE A 245 14.80 11.12 -6.57
CA PHE A 245 14.00 11.53 -5.42
C PHE A 245 13.91 10.38 -4.43
N ARG A 246 14.12 10.67 -3.15
CA ARG A 246 13.97 9.67 -2.09
C ARG A 246 12.49 9.41 -1.85
N LEU A 247 12.10 8.16 -1.70
CA LEU A 247 10.69 7.80 -1.50
C LEU A 247 10.12 8.34 -0.18
N ASP A 248 10.91 8.31 0.90
CA ASP A 248 10.51 8.85 2.22
C ASP A 248 10.20 10.36 2.23
N ASN A 249 10.62 11.11 1.22
CA ASN A 249 10.29 12.54 1.09
C ASN A 249 9.04 12.78 0.24
N ILE A 250 8.48 11.75 -0.39
CA ILE A 250 7.31 11.85 -1.27
C ILE A 250 6.04 11.70 -0.43
N LYS A 251 5.17 12.70 -0.48
CA LYS A 251 3.87 12.67 0.21
C LYS A 251 2.80 11.95 -0.61
N SER A 252 2.77 12.20 -1.92
CA SER A 252 1.78 11.64 -2.83
C SER A 252 2.29 11.65 -4.27
N VAL A 253 1.81 10.68 -5.05
CA VAL A 253 2.04 10.56 -6.49
C VAL A 253 0.70 10.56 -7.19
N LYS A 254 0.56 11.38 -8.23
CA LYS A 254 -0.61 11.42 -9.09
C LYS A 254 -0.21 11.13 -10.53
N SER A 255 -0.73 10.05 -11.08
CA SER A 255 -0.60 9.76 -12.51
C SER A 255 -1.41 10.75 -13.33
N LEU A 256 -0.80 11.29 -14.38
CA LEU A 256 -1.42 12.20 -15.34
C LEU A 256 -1.72 11.42 -16.64
N SER A 257 -1.32 11.95 -17.78
CA SER A 257 -1.47 11.28 -19.07
C SER A 257 -0.28 10.37 -19.39
N ILE A 258 -0.51 9.42 -20.30
CA ILE A 258 0.56 8.69 -20.99
C ILE A 258 1.50 9.72 -21.64
N TYR A 259 2.80 9.49 -21.52
CA TYR A 259 3.81 10.36 -22.10
C TYR A 259 4.32 9.76 -23.42
N GLU A 260 4.01 10.41 -24.55
CA GLU A 260 4.26 9.86 -25.89
C GLU A 260 5.75 9.54 -26.14
N GLU A 261 6.66 10.39 -25.67
CA GLU A 261 8.11 10.20 -25.83
C GLU A 261 8.75 9.33 -24.72
N TYR A 262 7.96 8.54 -23.97
CA TYR A 262 8.47 7.75 -22.84
C TYR A 262 9.62 6.84 -23.28
N ASP A 263 9.42 6.07 -24.35
CA ASP A 263 10.39 5.09 -24.84
C ASP A 263 11.72 5.76 -25.25
N TYR A 264 11.65 6.96 -25.82
CA TYR A 264 12.84 7.75 -26.18
C TYR A 264 13.69 8.10 -24.95
N TYR A 265 13.06 8.57 -23.86
CA TYR A 265 13.79 8.87 -22.62
C TYR A 265 14.20 7.62 -21.86
N LYS A 266 13.45 6.54 -22.00
CA LYS A 266 13.79 5.24 -21.43
C LYS A 266 15.07 4.68 -22.06
N GLU A 267 15.21 4.74 -23.38
CA GLU A 267 16.47 4.36 -24.04
C GLU A 267 17.67 5.21 -23.58
N LYS A 268 17.49 6.53 -23.47
CA LYS A 268 18.54 7.42 -22.94
C LYS A 268 18.88 7.10 -21.50
N PHE A 269 17.88 6.76 -20.70
CA PHE A 269 18.06 6.34 -19.32
C PHE A 269 18.88 5.04 -19.27
N ASP A 270 18.51 4.03 -20.06
CA ASP A 270 19.17 2.73 -20.06
C ASP A 270 20.62 2.82 -20.58
N LYS A 271 20.91 3.68 -21.57
CA LYS A 271 22.28 3.98 -22.03
C LYS A 271 23.15 4.58 -20.93
N ASN A 272 22.58 5.45 -20.09
CA ASN A 272 23.30 6.13 -19.02
C ASN A 272 23.31 5.34 -17.71
N SER A 273 22.48 4.31 -17.59
CA SER A 273 22.29 3.52 -16.37
C SER A 273 23.57 2.84 -15.86
N PRO A 274 24.46 2.28 -16.72
CA PRO A 274 25.72 1.67 -16.27
C PRO A 274 26.68 2.66 -15.59
N PHE A 275 26.52 3.96 -15.82
CA PHE A 275 27.38 5.00 -15.26
C PHE A 275 26.84 5.59 -13.95
N LEU A 276 25.73 5.06 -13.41
CA LEU A 276 25.21 5.44 -12.10
C LEU A 276 26.10 4.88 -10.99
N LEU A 277 26.76 5.76 -10.23
CA LEU A 277 27.31 5.40 -8.92
C LEU A 277 26.25 5.64 -7.84
N GLY A 278 25.69 4.56 -7.30
CA GLY A 278 24.62 4.61 -6.30
C GLY A 278 23.30 5.08 -6.90
N CYS A 279 22.96 6.37 -6.72
CA CYS A 279 21.72 6.99 -7.23
C CYS A 279 21.97 8.37 -7.88
N VAL A 280 23.23 8.70 -8.20
CA VAL A 280 23.60 10.00 -8.78
C VAL A 280 23.98 9.81 -10.25
N PHE A 281 23.29 10.53 -11.14
CA PHE A 281 23.70 10.66 -12.53
C PHE A 281 24.95 11.54 -12.62
N TRP A 282 26.06 10.96 -13.07
CA TRP A 282 27.12 11.73 -13.70
C TRP A 282 26.71 11.91 -15.16
N ILE A 283 26.16 13.08 -15.49
CA ILE A 283 25.94 13.44 -16.90
C ILE A 283 27.32 13.72 -17.49
N TYR A 284 27.88 12.77 -18.23
CA TYR A 284 28.84 13.13 -19.26
C TYR A 284 28.08 13.97 -20.28
N ARG A 285 28.36 15.27 -20.31
CA ARG A 285 27.97 16.12 -21.43
C ARG A 285 28.75 15.62 -22.64
N SER A 286 28.20 14.66 -23.36
CA SER A 286 28.62 14.44 -24.74
C SER A 286 28.11 15.64 -25.53
N ASN A 287 29.05 16.46 -26.00
CA ASN A 287 28.82 17.51 -26.98
C ASN A 287 28.13 16.96 -28.23
#